data_AF-A0AAU9V5I4-F1
#
_entry.id   AF-A0AAU9V5I4-F1
#
_cell.length_a   1.000
_cell.length_b   1.000
_cell.length_c   1.000
_cell.angle_alpha   90.00
_cell.angle_beta   90.00
_cell.angle_gamma   90.00
#
_symmetry.space_group_name_H-M   'P 1'
#
loop_
_entity.id
_entity.type
_entity.pdbx_description
1 polymer ?
#
loop_
_entity_poly.entity_id
_entity_poly.type
_entity_poly.pdbx_seq_one_letter_code
_entity_poly.pdbx_strand_id
1 'polypeptide(L)'
;MNCEIKGKVVAVTGSADGIGLAMVMSFLEQGAKLAILLDINENKDMWEESPLEEFSAHMSSYDCQDAPAVGDGTVEIFKKAESGSVWLVEGSRPAEKIDI
;
A
#
# COMPACT_ATOMS: atom_id res chain seq x y z
N MET A 1 -8.24 5.14 -15.43
CA MET A 1 -6.87 4.59 -15.49
C MET A 1 -6.99 3.07 -15.33
N ASN A 2 -6.28 2.24 -16.09
CA ASN A 2 -6.42 0.78 -15.99
C ASN A 2 -5.27 0.22 -15.17
N CYS A 3 -5.57 -0.39 -14.02
CA CYS A 3 -4.59 -0.75 -13.02
C CYS A 3 -4.21 -2.21 -13.13
N GLU A 4 -3.42 -2.52 -14.16
CA GLU A 4 -2.98 -3.90 -14.39
C GLU A 4 -1.68 -4.17 -13.62
N ILE A 5 -1.78 -4.99 -12.56
CA ILE A 5 -0.65 -5.45 -11.74
C ILE A 5 0.19 -6.50 -12.49
N LYS A 6 -0.40 -7.19 -13.46
CA LYS A 6 0.26 -8.26 -14.21
C LYS A 6 1.56 -7.78 -14.85
N GLY A 7 2.66 -8.48 -14.56
CA GLY A 7 3.99 -8.20 -15.08
C GLY A 7 4.70 -7.00 -14.43
N LYS A 8 4.09 -6.33 -13.45
CA LYS A 8 4.69 -5.20 -12.71
C LYS A 8 5.58 -5.69 -11.57
N VAL A 9 6.54 -4.86 -11.17
CA VAL A 9 7.29 -5.03 -9.92
C VAL A 9 6.61 -4.16 -8.86
N VAL A 10 6.35 -4.72 -7.69
CA VAL A 10 5.71 -4.02 -6.57
C VAL A 10 6.65 -3.97 -5.37
N ALA A 11 6.62 -2.87 -4.61
CA ALA A 11 7.35 -2.72 -3.35
C ALA A 11 6.35 -2.31 -2.27
N VAL A 12 6.36 -3.00 -1.14
CA VAL A 12 5.43 -2.76 -0.02
C VAL A 12 6.23 -2.55 1.25
N THR A 13 5.99 -1.44 1.95
CA THR A 13 6.59 -1.12 3.25
C THR A 13 5.68 -1.59 4.39
N GLY A 14 6.27 -1.99 5.53
CA GLY A 14 5.50 -2.60 6.62
C GLY A 14 4.90 -3.95 6.22
N SER A 15 5.57 -4.67 5.31
CA SER A 15 5.05 -5.87 4.68
C SER A 15 5.47 -7.16 5.38
N ALA A 16 6.09 -7.09 6.56
CA ALA A 16 6.43 -8.29 7.31
C ALA A 16 5.18 -9.04 7.81
N ASP A 17 4.07 -8.33 8.06
CA ASP A 17 2.85 -8.90 8.63
C ASP A 17 1.59 -8.08 8.23
N GLY A 18 0.41 -8.55 8.63
CA GLY A 18 -0.87 -7.85 8.55
C GLY A 18 -1.25 -7.40 7.13
N ILE A 19 -1.70 -6.15 7.02
CA ILE A 19 -2.19 -5.57 5.75
C ILE A 19 -1.07 -5.54 4.70
N GLY A 20 0.16 -5.22 5.09
CA GLY A 20 1.28 -5.14 4.15
C GLY A 20 1.62 -6.51 3.54
N LEU A 21 1.58 -7.58 4.34
CA LEU A 21 1.73 -8.95 3.85
C LEU A 21 0.56 -9.36 2.95
N ALA A 22 -0.68 -9.02 3.32
CA ALA A 22 -1.87 -9.30 2.52
C ALA A 22 -1.83 -8.63 1.14
N MET A 23 -1.35 -7.39 1.07
CA MET A 23 -1.12 -6.68 -0.19
C MET A 23 -0.12 -7.43 -1.08
N VAL A 24 1.02 -7.84 -0.52
CA VAL A 24 2.06 -8.59 -1.26
C VAL A 24 1.48 -9.87 -1.86
N MET A 25 0.76 -10.65 -1.06
CA MET A 25 0.15 -11.90 -1.51
C MET A 25 -0.84 -11.64 -2.65
N SER A 26 -1.76 -10.68 -2.49
CA SER A 26 -2.76 -10.36 -3.51
C SER A 26 -2.12 -9.84 -4.81
N PHE A 27 -1.07 -9.02 -4.74
CA PHE A 27 -0.36 -8.58 -5.94
C PHE A 27 0.31 -9.73 -6.70
N LEU A 28 0.89 -10.69 -5.99
CA LEU A 28 1.48 -11.88 -6.61
C LEU A 28 0.41 -12.76 -7.27
N GLU A 29 -0.72 -13.00 -6.61
CA GLU A 29 -1.86 -13.74 -7.17
C GLU A 29 -2.39 -13.11 -8.46
N GLN A 30 -2.41 -11.78 -8.55
CA GLN A 30 -2.82 -11.03 -9.74
C GLN A 30 -1.74 -10.97 -10.84
N GLY A 31 -0.61 -11.64 -10.63
CA GLY A 31 0.43 -11.81 -11.64
C GLY A 31 1.52 -10.74 -11.63
N ALA A 32 1.75 -10.05 -10.51
CA ALA A 32 2.97 -9.26 -10.34
C ALA A 32 4.21 -10.12 -10.64
N LYS A 33 5.19 -9.54 -11.32
CA LYS A 33 6.43 -10.22 -11.70
C LYS A 33 7.35 -10.46 -10.50
N LEU A 34 7.36 -9.52 -9.56
CA LEU A 34 8.20 -9.51 -8.37
C LEU A 34 7.56 -8.63 -7.30
N ALA A 35 7.52 -9.11 -6.06
CA ALA A 35 7.18 -8.31 -4.89
C ALA A 35 8.41 -8.13 -4.00
N ILE A 36 8.68 -6.88 -3.62
CA ILE A 36 9.77 -6.48 -2.73
C ILE A 36 9.15 -6.11 -1.38
N LEU A 37 9.54 -6.84 -0.35
CA LEU A 37 9.07 -6.64 1.02
C LEU A 37 10.06 -5.74 1.76
N LEU A 38 9.57 -4.66 2.37
CA LEU A 38 10.37 -3.70 3.12
C LEU A 38 9.82 -3.56 4.53
N ASP A 39 10.60 -3.95 5.54
CA ASP A 39 10.23 -3.79 6.94
C ASP A 39 11.47 -3.48 7.79
N ILE A 40 11.26 -2.80 8.92
CA ILE A 40 12.32 -2.56 9.90
C ILE A 40 12.51 -3.78 10.81
N ASN A 41 11.48 -4.62 10.93
CA ASN A 41 11.50 -5.82 11.73
C ASN A 41 12.25 -6.91 10.98
N GLU A 42 13.41 -7.31 11.52
CA GLU A 42 14.18 -8.45 11.03
C GLU A 42 13.67 -9.79 11.58
N ASN A 43 12.79 -9.75 12.58
CA ASN A 43 12.22 -10.93 13.23
C ASN A 43 11.22 -11.60 12.29
N LYS A 44 11.55 -12.83 11.87
CA LYS A 44 10.79 -13.64 10.91
C LYS A 44 9.71 -14.52 11.55
N ASP A 45 9.54 -14.43 12.87
CA ASP A 45 8.80 -15.43 13.64
C ASP A 45 7.29 -15.15 13.77
N MET A 46 6.77 -14.13 13.09
CA MET A 46 5.32 -13.89 13.01
C MET A 46 4.91 -13.69 11.55
N TRP A 47 4.74 -14.81 10.85
CA TRP A 47 3.88 -14.86 9.67
C TRP A 47 2.53 -15.37 10.19
N GLU A 48 1.76 -14.49 10.81
CA GLU A 48 0.37 -14.81 11.07
C GLU A 48 -0.41 -14.56 9.78
N GLU A 49 -1.09 -15.60 9.29
CA GLU A 49 -2.05 -15.41 8.21
C GLU A 49 -3.25 -14.61 8.76
N SER A 50 -3.13 -13.28 8.71
CA SER A 50 -4.29 -12.38 8.80
C SER A 50 -5.23 -12.62 7.61
N PRO A 51 -6.51 -12.16 7.62
CA PRO A 51 -7.53 -12.62 6.68
C PRO A 51 -7.27 -12.15 5.24
N LEU A 52 -6.37 -12.85 4.55
CA LEU A 52 -5.97 -12.64 3.16
C LEU A 52 -7.20 -12.63 2.23
N GLU A 53 -8.19 -13.47 2.54
CA GLU A 53 -9.44 -13.56 1.76
C GLU A 53 -10.25 -12.26 1.83
N GLU A 54 -10.40 -11.63 2.99
CA GLU A 54 -11.19 -10.40 3.13
C GLU A 54 -10.53 -9.23 2.40
N PHE A 55 -9.20 -9.12 2.51
CA PHE A 55 -8.45 -8.07 1.83
C PHE A 55 -8.50 -8.26 0.31
N SER A 56 -8.22 -9.48 -0.18
CA SER A 56 -8.23 -9.78 -1.61
C SER A 56 -9.63 -9.58 -2.23
N ALA A 57 -10.70 -9.93 -1.50
CA ALA A 57 -12.08 -9.73 -1.95
C ALA A 57 -12.43 -8.25 -2.20
N HIS A 58 -11.82 -7.32 -1.46
CA HIS A 58 -12.12 -5.88 -1.58
C HIS A 58 -11.09 -5.11 -2.40
N MET A 59 -9.87 -5.61 -2.58
CA MET A 59 -8.83 -4.88 -3.33
C MET A 59 -9.30 -4.47 -4.74
N SER A 60 -10.08 -5.35 -5.38
CA SER A 60 -10.60 -5.14 -6.73
C SER A 60 -11.67 -4.04 -6.83
N SER A 61 -12.28 -3.64 -5.71
CA SER A 61 -13.34 -2.62 -5.68
C SER A 61 -12.82 -1.20 -5.46
N TYR A 62 -11.56 -1.04 -5.05
CA TYR A 62 -10.94 0.27 -4.88
C TYR A 62 -10.50 0.86 -6.21
N ASP A 63 -10.74 2.16 -6.38
CA ASP A 63 -10.22 2.91 -7.52
C ASP A 63 -8.70 2.97 -7.45
N CYS A 64 -8.05 2.63 -8.56
CA CYS A 64 -6.61 2.76 -8.60
C CYS A 64 -6.16 4.21 -8.61
N GLN A 65 -5.10 4.45 -7.85
CA GLN A 65 -4.46 5.74 -7.75
C GLN A 65 -3.38 5.93 -8.81
N ASP A 66 -3.27 7.17 -9.27
CA ASP A 66 -2.16 7.60 -10.10
C ASP A 66 -0.87 7.63 -9.27
N ALA A 67 0.12 6.83 -9.65
CA ALA A 67 1.38 6.71 -8.90
C ALA A 67 2.12 8.06 -8.73
N PRO A 68 2.21 8.94 -9.75
CA PRO A 68 2.68 10.31 -9.58
C PRO A 68 1.92 11.09 -8.50
N ALA A 69 0.58 11.08 -8.51
CA ALA A 69 -0.21 11.76 -7.49
C ALA A 69 0.07 11.26 -6.06
N VAL A 70 0.22 9.94 -5.87
CA VAL A 70 0.63 9.35 -4.57
C VAL A 70 2.03 9.84 -4.18
N GLY A 71 2.97 9.87 -5.12
CA GLY A 71 4.33 10.35 -4.88
C GLY A 71 4.38 11.81 -4.48
N ASP A 72 3.68 12.68 -5.21
CA ASP A 72 3.60 14.11 -4.93
C ASP A 72 2.94 14.37 -3.57
N GLY A 73 1.83 13.68 -3.28
CA GLY A 73 1.16 13.74 -1.98
C GLY A 73 2.07 13.29 -0.83
N THR A 74 2.83 12.21 -1.02
CA THR A 74 3.79 11.72 -0.03
C THR A 74 4.88 12.76 0.26
N VAL A 75 5.44 13.38 -0.78
CA VAL A 75 6.45 14.45 -0.64
C VAL A 75 5.87 15.66 0.09
N GLU A 76 4.63 16.02 -0.20
CA GLU A 76 3.93 17.12 0.48
C GLU A 76 3.73 16.84 1.97
N ILE A 77 3.20 15.65 2.31
CA ILE A 77 3.01 15.20 3.69
C ILE A 77 4.34 15.22 4.41
N PHE A 78 5.41 14.66 3.84
CA PHE A 78 6.72 14.64 4.47
C PHE A 78 7.26 16.05 4.80
N LYS A 79 6.94 17.06 3.97
CA LYS A 79 7.37 18.44 4.18
C LYS A 79 6.55 19.19 5.22
N LYS A 80 5.26 18.87 5.36
CA LYS A 80 4.28 19.70 6.10
C LYS A 80 3.67 19.01 7.31
N ALA A 81 3.72 17.68 7.40
CA ALA A 81 3.03 16.94 8.44
C ALA A 81 3.60 17.24 9.82
N GLU A 82 2.69 17.48 10.76
CA GLU A 82 3.00 17.53 12.18
C GLU A 82 3.09 16.10 12.73
N SER A 83 3.91 15.90 13.76
CA SER A 83 4.00 14.60 14.43
C SER A 83 2.63 14.15 14.91
N GLY A 84 2.24 12.91 14.60
CA GLY A 84 0.93 12.35 14.96
C GLY A 84 -0.24 12.82 14.09
N SER A 85 -0.01 13.60 13.03
CA SER A 85 -1.07 13.95 12.08
C SER A 85 -1.33 12.84 11.07
N VAL A 86 -2.59 12.70 10.63
CA VAL A 86 -2.99 11.76 9.58
C VAL A 86 -3.40 12.53 8.34
N TRP A 87 -2.98 12.02 7.17
CA TRP A 87 -3.21 12.65 5.88
C TRP A 87 -3.71 11.61 4.88
N LEU A 88 -4.63 12.03 4.01
CA LEU A 88 -5.24 11.22 2.96
C LEU A 88 -4.82 11.72 1.59
N VAL A 89 -4.39 10.81 0.72
CA VAL A 89 -4.22 11.05 -0.73
C VAL A 89 -5.19 10.10 -1.43
N GLU A 90 -6.16 10.65 -2.17
CA GLU A 90 -7.21 9.85 -2.79
C GLU A 90 -7.69 10.41 -4.13
N GLY A 91 -7.90 9.54 -5.12
CA GLY A 91 -8.54 9.90 -6.38
C GLY A 91 -7.76 10.94 -7.18
N SER A 92 -6.42 10.94 -7.06
CA SER A 92 -5.53 11.96 -7.64
C SER A 92 -5.78 13.39 -7.11
N ARG A 93 -6.46 13.52 -5.96
CA ARG A 93 -6.58 14.80 -5.24
C ARG A 93 -5.31 15.05 -4.43
N PRO A 94 -4.96 16.32 -4.15
CA PRO A 94 -3.86 16.68 -3.25
C PRO A 94 -4.01 16.05 -1.86
N ALA A 95 -2.89 15.90 -1.15
CA ALA A 95 -2.89 15.39 0.22
C ALA A 95 -3.70 16.31 1.15
N GLU A 96 -4.58 15.72 1.94
CA GLU A 96 -5.45 16.44 2.88
C GLU A 96 -5.25 15.90 4.31
N LYS A 97 -5.04 16.79 5.28
CA LYS A 97 -5.00 16.40 6.70
C LYS A 97 -6.41 15.99 7.13
N ILE A 98 -6.53 14.82 7.71
CA ILE A 98 -7.79 14.30 8.26
C ILE A 98 -7.73 14.31 9.79
N ASP A 99 -8.83 14.74 10.41
CA ASP A 99 -9.00 14.67 11.85
C ASP A 99 -9.71 13.35 12.17
N ILE A 100 -9.03 12.48 12.91
CA ILE A 100 -9.52 11.16 13.36
C ILE A 100 -9.52 11.07 14.88
#